data_AF-X1UMD0-F1
#
_entry.id   AF-X1UMD0-F1
#
_cell.length_a   1.000
_cell.length_b   1.000
_cell.length_c   1.000
_cell.angle_alpha   90.00
_cell.angle_beta   90.00
_cell.angle_gamma   90.00
#
_symmetry.space_group_name_H-M   'P 1'
#
loop_
_entity.id
_entity.type
_entity.pdbx_description
1 polymer ?
#
loop_
_entity_poly.entity_id
_entity_poly.type
_entity_poly.pdbx_seq_one_letter_code
_entity_poly.pdbx_strand_id
1 'polypeptide(L)'
;ILEGIEKILYNRNRRVDFVRKGEKEATLYAELDDGTKIDKKVKPDGDTRSKVIKEGLILPKPESMLKSLVGEYAFNPIDFIGKTDKEQTEILLSLIPMRVTEDQLREWTGEVPLVNLDNHAIKVLEYLAETYFYDKRTIANTELKDVTNQIDSLRTQLPDNYNPDQWKDVDLYSLHEKVRAAQDHNQRISEAQTFIDGFAVKQVEINRKYDLSKKTRVEEDSERVAEIMEEISKLKAELASIDGKQSEALGQIELSRKADLKSLDETMKERKDFLS
;
A
#
# COMPACT_ATOMS: atom_id res chain seq x y z
N ILE A 1 45.60 58.08 28.58
CA ILE A 1 45.07 58.94 27.49
C ILE A 1 43.86 58.29 26.83
N LEU A 2 43.99 57.11 26.21
CA LEU A 2 42.87 56.41 25.55
C LEU A 2 41.65 56.19 26.47
N GLU A 3 41.86 55.73 27.71
CA GLU A 3 40.78 55.61 28.71
C GLU A 3 40.11 56.95 29.03
N GLY A 4 40.85 58.06 28.99
CA GLY A 4 40.29 59.40 29.18
C GLY A 4 39.36 59.80 28.03
N ILE A 5 39.76 59.52 26.79
CA ILE A 5 38.96 59.75 25.58
C ILE A 5 37.67 58.91 25.63
N GLU A 6 37.78 57.62 25.96
CA GLU A 6 36.62 56.74 26.11
C GLU A 6 35.70 57.16 27.25
N LYS A 7 36.26 57.63 28.37
CA LYS A 7 35.48 58.11 29.51
C LYS A 7 34.71 59.38 29.15
N ILE A 8 35.33 60.29 28.38
CA ILE A 8 34.66 61.48 27.83
C ILE A 8 33.48 61.08 26.94
N LEU A 9 33.64 60.12 26.02
CA LEU A 9 32.63 59.79 25.02
C LEU A 9 31.56 58.79 25.49
N TYR A 10 31.95 57.69 26.14
CA TYR A 10 31.09 56.53 26.41
C TYR A 10 30.84 56.23 27.90
N ASN A 11 31.43 57.01 28.80
CA ASN A 11 31.35 56.80 30.26
C ASN A 11 31.78 55.39 30.72
N ARG A 12 32.59 54.67 29.92
CA ARG A 12 33.09 53.34 30.27
C ARG A 12 34.21 53.42 31.32
N ASN A 13 34.23 52.46 32.24
CA ASN A 13 35.31 52.29 33.21
C ASN A 13 36.18 51.10 32.78
N ARG A 14 37.48 51.31 32.57
CA ARG A 14 38.44 50.20 32.41
C ARG A 14 39.06 49.79 33.74
N ARG A 15 39.15 50.72 34.69
CA ARG A 15 39.72 50.53 36.03
C ARG A 15 38.66 50.77 37.11
N VAL A 16 38.91 50.22 38.30
CA VAL A 16 38.05 50.37 39.47
C VAL A 16 38.02 51.83 39.95
N ASP A 17 39.18 52.44 40.09
CA ASP A 17 39.31 53.85 40.49
C ASP A 17 39.73 54.71 39.29
N PHE A 18 38.84 55.58 38.81
CA PHE A 18 39.18 56.57 37.77
C PHE A 18 39.72 57.89 38.36
N VAL A 19 39.20 58.29 39.53
CA VAL A 19 39.65 59.49 40.25
C VAL A 19 40.93 59.17 41.01
N ARG A 20 41.91 60.09 40.97
CA ARG A 20 43.17 59.93 41.70
C ARG A 20 42.89 59.82 43.21
N LYS A 21 43.52 58.84 43.87
CA LYS A 21 43.33 58.63 45.32
C LYS A 21 43.62 59.90 46.11
N GLY A 22 42.68 60.29 46.97
CA GLY A 22 42.73 61.52 47.78
C GLY A 22 42.05 62.74 47.13
N GLU A 23 41.69 62.67 45.84
CA GLU A 23 41.01 63.76 45.13
C GLU A 23 39.48 63.63 45.17
N LYS A 24 38.80 64.77 45.08
CA LYS A 24 37.33 64.85 45.13
C LYS A 24 36.65 64.66 43.77
N GLU A 25 37.34 64.95 42.68
CA GLU A 25 36.82 64.79 41.32
C GLU A 25 37.96 64.67 40.30
N ALA A 26 37.71 64.00 39.18
CA ALA A 26 38.52 64.07 37.98
C ALA A 26 37.79 64.93 36.93
N THR A 27 38.51 65.83 36.28
CA THR A 27 37.98 66.67 35.20
C THR A 27 38.64 66.30 33.87
N LEU A 28 37.82 66.14 32.85
CA LEU A 28 38.20 65.79 31.50
C LEU A 28 37.66 66.89 30.56
N TYR A 29 38.56 67.51 29.80
CA TYR A 29 38.20 68.51 28.79
C TYR A 29 38.68 68.03 27.41
N ALA A 30 37.80 68.11 26.42
CA ALA A 30 38.14 67.88 25.03
C ALA A 30 37.48 68.94 24.14
N GLU A 31 38.20 69.36 23.11
CA GLU A 31 37.73 70.30 22.09
C GLU A 31 37.90 69.62 20.73
N LEU A 32 36.81 69.54 19.97
CA LEU A 32 36.78 68.98 18.64
C LEU A 32 37.11 70.06 17.60
N ASP A 33 37.50 69.63 16.42
CA ASP A 33 37.80 70.46 15.25
C ASP A 33 36.59 71.27 14.76
N ASP A 34 35.36 70.76 14.98
CA ASP A 34 34.11 71.47 14.70
C ASP A 34 33.75 72.56 15.74
N GLY A 35 34.65 72.84 16.69
CA GLY A 35 34.46 73.82 17.76
C GLY A 35 33.60 73.33 18.93
N THR A 36 33.22 72.05 18.96
CA THR A 36 32.50 71.45 20.09
C THR A 36 33.43 71.25 21.28
N LYS A 37 33.04 71.80 22.44
CA LYS A 37 33.76 71.66 23.72
C LYS A 37 33.02 70.73 24.65
N ILE A 38 33.74 69.77 25.23
CA ILE A 38 33.21 68.74 26.11
C ILE A 38 33.93 68.83 27.45
N ASP A 39 33.18 69.21 28.48
CA ASP A 39 33.61 69.20 29.87
C ASP A 39 32.94 68.04 30.60
N LYS A 40 33.72 67.06 31.07
CA LYS A 40 33.21 65.95 31.89
C LYS A 40 33.87 65.92 33.25
N LYS A 41 33.05 65.86 34.29
CA LYS A 41 33.47 65.64 35.68
C LYS A 41 33.06 64.25 36.14
N VAL A 42 33.97 63.58 36.83
CA VAL A 42 33.78 62.23 37.38
C VAL A 42 34.09 62.28 38.87
N LYS A 43 33.15 61.83 39.71
CA LYS A 43 33.33 61.71 41.16
C LYS A 43 33.83 60.31 41.55
N PRO A 44 34.41 60.14 42.76
CA PRO A 44 34.87 58.84 43.25
C PRO A 44 33.78 57.76 43.36
N ASP A 45 32.52 58.15 43.55
CA ASP A 45 31.35 57.27 43.59
C ASP A 45 30.90 56.79 42.19
N GLY A 46 31.55 57.28 41.12
CA GLY A 46 31.22 56.98 39.74
C GLY A 46 30.19 57.91 39.12
N ASP A 47 29.62 58.85 39.88
CA ASP A 47 28.70 59.85 39.35
C ASP A 47 29.42 60.79 38.37
N THR A 48 28.77 61.05 37.23
CA THR A 48 29.36 61.81 36.14
C THR A 48 28.47 62.95 35.68
N ARG A 49 29.07 64.11 35.46
CA ARG A 49 28.40 65.28 34.90
C ARG A 49 29.10 65.72 33.62
N SER A 50 28.35 65.75 32.53
CA SER A 50 28.86 66.17 31.22
C SER A 50 28.24 67.51 30.83
N LYS A 51 29.03 68.41 30.26
CA LYS A 51 28.59 69.65 29.63
C LYS A 51 29.18 69.69 28.23
N VAL A 52 28.32 69.81 27.22
CA VAL A 52 28.73 69.93 25.83
C VAL A 52 28.32 71.30 25.33
N ILE A 53 29.28 72.05 24.79
CA ILE A 53 29.09 73.40 24.26
C ILE A 53 29.41 73.35 22.77
N LYS A 54 28.47 73.78 21.92
CA LYS A 54 28.68 73.91 20.48
C LYS A 54 28.25 75.31 20.06
N GLU A 55 29.10 76.02 19.33
CA GLU A 55 28.83 77.40 18.88
C GLU A 55 28.43 78.36 20.03
N GLY A 56 29.00 78.15 21.23
CA GLY A 56 28.71 78.96 22.42
C GLY A 56 27.41 78.60 23.16
N LEU A 57 26.61 77.65 22.66
CA LEU A 57 25.38 77.17 23.30
C LEU A 57 25.62 75.87 24.05
N ILE A 58 25.04 75.76 25.26
CA ILE A 58 25.05 74.52 26.05
C ILE A 58 23.97 73.60 25.51
N LEU A 59 24.35 72.42 25.02
CA LEU A 59 23.41 71.48 24.43
C LEU A 59 22.62 70.70 25.50
N PRO A 60 21.30 70.48 25.32
CA PRO A 60 20.52 69.60 26.17
C PRO A 60 20.89 68.13 25.90
N LYS A 61 20.79 67.27 26.93
CA LYS A 61 21.11 65.82 26.85
C LYS A 61 22.52 65.51 26.30
N PRO A 62 23.57 66.01 26.98
CA PRO A 62 24.96 65.88 26.52
C PRO A 62 25.38 64.43 26.24
N GLU A 63 24.94 63.46 27.04
CA GLU A 63 25.30 62.05 26.83
C GLU A 63 24.73 61.44 25.55
N SER A 64 23.51 61.83 25.16
CA SER A 64 22.89 61.34 23.92
C SER A 64 23.64 61.85 22.70
N MET A 65 24.09 63.11 22.75
CA MET A 65 24.88 63.73 21.69
C MET A 65 26.28 63.13 21.59
N LEU A 66 26.93 62.87 22.73
CA LEU A 66 28.24 62.20 22.75
C LEU A 66 28.17 60.80 22.14
N LYS A 67 27.08 60.06 22.39
CA LYS A 67 26.82 58.76 21.75
C LYS A 67 26.62 58.88 20.25
N SER A 68 25.90 59.90 19.76
CA SER A 68 25.69 60.07 18.32
C SER A 68 26.95 60.48 17.56
N LEU A 69 27.89 61.19 18.20
CA LEU A 69 29.13 61.65 17.55
C LEU A 69 30.06 60.52 17.10
N VAL A 70 30.01 59.37 17.78
CA VAL A 70 30.94 58.25 17.52
C VAL A 70 30.25 57.13 16.73
N GLY A 71 28.97 57.29 16.39
CA GLY A 71 28.15 56.25 15.76
C GLY A 71 27.91 55.04 16.65
N GLU A 72 26.95 54.19 16.30
CA GLU A 72 26.69 52.91 17.00
C GLU A 72 27.82 51.88 16.79
N TYR A 73 28.76 52.14 15.87
CA TYR A 73 29.81 51.21 15.49
C TYR A 73 31.21 51.78 15.74
N ALA A 74 31.62 51.81 17.01
CA ALA A 74 33.04 51.69 17.31
C ALA A 74 33.44 50.23 17.02
N PHE A 75 33.95 49.96 15.83
CA PHE A 75 34.51 48.64 15.48
C PHE A 75 35.63 48.31 16.46
N ASN A 76 35.41 47.32 17.33
CA ASN A 76 36.45 46.82 18.23
C ASN A 76 37.08 45.57 17.58
N PRO A 77 38.33 45.66 17.08
CA PRO A 77 38.98 44.53 16.42
C PRO A 77 39.17 43.32 17.34
N ILE A 78 39.25 43.52 18.65
CA ILE A 78 39.36 42.43 19.62
C ILE A 78 38.02 41.69 19.76
N ASP A 79 36.90 42.42 19.78
CA ASP A 79 35.57 41.82 19.84
C ASP A 79 35.22 41.11 18.54
N PHE A 80 35.72 41.59 17.40
CA PHE A 80 35.54 40.93 16.10
C PHE A 80 36.24 39.57 16.04
N ILE A 81 37.50 39.49 16.49
CA ILE A 81 38.26 38.22 16.52
C ILE A 81 37.59 37.19 17.44
N GLY A 82 36.93 37.64 18.50
CA GLY A 82 36.22 36.76 19.44
C GLY A 82 34.87 36.23 18.95
N LYS A 83 34.36 36.67 17.79
CA LYS A 83 33.08 36.22 17.22
C LYS A 83 33.21 34.95 16.40
N THR A 84 32.11 34.24 16.21
CA THR A 84 32.03 33.08 15.32
C THR A 84 32.21 33.48 13.85
N ASP A 85 32.66 32.56 12.99
CA ASP A 85 32.86 32.81 11.55
C ASP A 85 31.59 33.36 10.87
N LYS A 86 30.42 32.89 11.30
CA LYS A 86 29.13 33.37 10.80
C LYS A 86 28.89 34.85 11.17
N GLU A 87 29.11 35.20 12.43
CA GLU A 87 28.95 36.57 12.91
C GLU A 87 29.99 37.51 12.30
N GLN A 88 31.23 37.04 12.15
CA GLN A 88 32.30 37.80 11.48
C GLN A 88 31.91 38.07 10.02
N THR A 89 31.40 37.07 9.30
CA THR A 89 30.92 37.20 7.93
C THR A 89 29.78 38.22 7.86
N GLU A 90 28.79 38.15 8.75
CA GLU A 90 27.69 39.11 8.78
C GLU A 90 28.15 40.55 9.05
N ILE A 91 29.13 40.73 9.94
CA ILE A 91 29.75 42.04 10.17
C ILE A 91 30.48 42.52 8.92
N LEU A 92 31.25 41.67 8.25
CA LEU A 92 31.95 42.06 7.02
C LEU A 92 30.98 42.43 5.89
N LEU A 93 29.90 41.65 5.73
CA LEU A 93 28.87 41.93 4.74
C LEU A 93 28.07 43.20 5.06
N SER A 94 27.88 43.55 6.33
CA SER A 94 27.17 44.80 6.69
C SER A 94 28.00 46.06 6.42
N LEU A 95 29.34 45.93 6.36
CA LEU A 95 30.23 47.03 6.00
C LEU A 95 30.17 47.40 4.51
N ILE A 96 29.71 46.49 3.64
CA ILE A 96 29.62 46.70 2.19
C ILE A 96 28.14 46.73 1.78
N PRO A 97 27.56 47.90 1.48
CA PRO A 97 26.15 47.98 1.10
C PRO A 97 25.96 47.51 -0.34
N MET A 98 25.75 46.21 -0.54
CA MET A 98 25.48 45.62 -1.85
C MET A 98 24.19 44.82 -1.84
N ARG A 99 23.29 45.12 -2.78
CA ARG A 99 22.00 44.46 -2.94
C ARG A 99 21.77 44.05 -4.38
N VAL A 100 20.97 43.00 -4.57
CA VAL A 100 20.47 42.56 -5.87
C VAL A 100 19.04 43.06 -6.03
N THR A 101 18.71 43.52 -7.23
CA THR A 101 17.35 43.96 -7.60
C THR A 101 16.66 42.91 -8.47
N GLU A 102 15.32 42.96 -8.52
CA GLU A 102 14.54 42.06 -9.39
C GLU A 102 14.90 42.22 -10.87
N ASP A 103 15.17 43.46 -11.31
CA ASP A 103 15.55 43.76 -12.69
C ASP A 103 16.87 43.07 -13.06
N GLN A 104 17.85 43.09 -12.15
CA GLN A 104 19.13 42.39 -12.33
C GLN A 104 18.93 40.87 -12.41
N LEU A 105 18.08 40.30 -11.55
CA LEU A 105 17.80 38.86 -11.61
C LEU A 105 17.14 38.47 -12.93
N ARG A 106 16.20 39.29 -13.39
CA ARG A 106 15.53 39.07 -14.68
C ARG A 106 16.50 39.20 -15.85
N GLU A 107 17.42 40.15 -15.81
CA GLU A 107 18.45 40.32 -16.83
C GLU A 107 19.42 39.13 -16.86
N TRP A 108 19.90 38.67 -15.70
CA TRP A 108 20.90 37.60 -15.61
C TRP A 108 20.34 36.22 -15.87
N THR A 109 19.12 35.95 -15.39
CA THR A 109 18.56 34.59 -15.34
C THR A 109 17.32 34.41 -16.21
N GLY A 110 16.71 35.51 -16.69
CA GLY A 110 15.42 35.48 -17.39
C GLY A 110 14.22 35.29 -16.48
N GLU A 111 14.42 35.02 -15.19
CA GLU A 111 13.36 34.81 -14.20
C GLU A 111 13.64 35.57 -12.90
N VAL A 112 12.63 35.66 -12.03
CA VAL A 112 12.78 36.28 -10.69
C VAL A 112 12.45 35.21 -9.66
N PRO A 113 13.45 34.48 -9.15
CA PRO A 113 13.25 33.46 -8.12
C PRO A 113 12.72 34.07 -6.82
N LEU A 114 12.00 33.26 -6.03
CA LEU A 114 11.47 33.67 -4.74
C LEU A 114 12.57 33.72 -3.68
N VAL A 115 13.44 34.73 -3.74
CA VAL A 115 14.58 34.93 -2.84
C VAL A 115 14.42 36.23 -2.06
N ASN A 116 14.88 36.25 -0.81
CA ASN A 116 14.83 37.46 0.01
C ASN A 116 15.89 38.48 -0.44
N LEU A 117 15.47 39.52 -1.14
CA LEU A 117 16.32 40.62 -1.64
C LEU A 117 16.74 41.62 -0.54
N ASP A 118 16.15 41.55 0.65
CA ASP A 118 16.60 42.30 1.83
C ASP A 118 17.92 41.74 2.40
N ASN A 119 18.37 40.59 1.92
CA ASN A 119 19.70 40.09 2.23
C ASN A 119 20.79 40.82 1.43
N HIS A 120 22.04 40.69 1.92
CA HIS A 120 23.20 41.15 1.18
C HIS A 120 23.35 40.36 -0.14
N ALA A 121 23.78 41.02 -1.21
CA ALA A 121 23.86 40.45 -2.56
C ALA A 121 24.57 39.09 -2.63
N ILE A 122 25.68 38.93 -1.91
CA ILE A 122 26.44 37.66 -1.89
C ILE A 122 25.58 36.49 -1.38
N LYS A 123 24.80 36.69 -0.30
CA LYS A 123 23.91 35.64 0.24
C LYS A 123 22.80 35.28 -0.75
N VAL A 124 22.29 36.27 -1.48
CA VAL A 124 21.30 36.06 -2.55
C VAL A 124 21.90 35.21 -3.68
N LEU A 125 23.10 35.57 -4.15
CA LEU A 125 23.78 34.85 -5.23
C LEU A 125 24.19 33.43 -4.83
N GLU A 126 24.67 33.24 -3.61
CA GLU A 126 24.98 31.91 -3.03
C GLU A 126 23.74 31.01 -3.05
N TYR A 127 22.61 31.49 -2.53
CA TYR A 127 21.35 30.75 -2.55
C TYR A 127 20.89 30.39 -3.97
N LEU A 128 20.99 31.33 -4.91
CA LEU A 128 20.60 31.10 -6.30
C LEU A 128 21.46 30.01 -6.95
N ALA A 129 22.78 30.08 -6.76
CA ALA A 129 23.73 29.15 -7.37
C ALA A 129 23.66 27.75 -6.75
N GLU A 130 23.72 27.65 -5.42
CA GLU A 130 23.88 26.37 -4.73
C GLU A 130 22.56 25.66 -4.45
N THR A 131 21.46 26.39 -4.36
CA THR A 131 20.14 25.81 -4.07
C THR A 131 19.24 25.90 -5.29
N TYR A 132 18.79 27.10 -5.66
CA TYR A 132 17.68 27.25 -6.62
C TYR A 132 17.97 26.64 -8.00
N PHE A 133 19.06 27.05 -8.66
CA PHE A 133 19.40 26.55 -10.00
C PHE A 133 19.96 25.12 -9.96
N TYR A 134 20.62 24.74 -8.87
CA TYR A 134 21.08 23.38 -8.67
C TYR A 134 19.91 22.39 -8.60
N ASP A 135 18.90 22.70 -7.77
CA ASP A 135 17.70 21.87 -7.60
C ASP A 135 16.90 21.80 -8.90
N LYS A 136 16.71 22.95 -9.57
CA LYS A 136 16.02 23.01 -10.86
C LYS A 136 16.68 22.13 -11.92
N ARG A 137 18.01 22.16 -12.01
CA ARG A 137 18.78 21.28 -12.91
C ARG A 137 18.65 19.81 -12.51
N THR A 138 18.68 19.52 -11.21
CA THR A 138 18.57 18.16 -10.70
C THR A 138 17.20 17.55 -11.04
N ILE A 139 16.12 18.31 -10.86
CA ILE A 139 14.76 17.91 -11.23
C ILE A 139 14.67 17.67 -12.74
N ALA A 140 15.08 18.64 -13.56
CA ALA A 140 15.02 18.51 -15.02
C ALA A 140 15.83 17.31 -15.54
N ASN A 141 17.02 17.05 -14.99
CA ASN A 141 17.83 15.89 -15.35
C ASN A 141 17.18 14.57 -14.92
N THR A 142 16.49 14.57 -13.79
CA THR A 142 15.76 13.39 -13.31
C THR A 142 14.58 13.09 -14.22
N GLU A 143 13.78 14.09 -14.56
CA GLU A 143 12.67 13.97 -15.51
C GLU A 143 13.15 13.49 -16.88
N LEU A 144 14.24 14.06 -17.40
CA LEU A 144 14.84 13.63 -18.66
C LEU A 144 15.27 12.15 -18.59
N LYS A 145 15.90 11.75 -17.50
CA LYS A 145 16.31 10.36 -17.28
C LYS A 145 15.10 9.42 -17.22
N ASP A 146 14.04 9.80 -16.53
CA ASP A 146 12.82 9.01 -16.42
C ASP A 146 12.13 8.84 -17.77
N VAL A 147 11.99 9.91 -18.55
CA VAL A 147 11.44 9.86 -19.92
C VAL A 147 12.32 8.99 -20.83
N THR A 148 13.64 9.11 -20.73
CA THR A 148 14.58 8.29 -21.50
C THR A 148 14.42 6.81 -21.15
N ASN A 149 14.36 6.48 -19.86
CA ASN A 149 14.13 5.11 -19.39
C ASN A 149 12.77 4.56 -19.86
N GLN A 150 11.72 5.38 -19.89
CA GLN A 150 10.42 4.99 -20.43
C GLN A 150 10.51 4.68 -21.93
N ILE A 151 11.20 5.52 -22.71
CA ILE A 151 11.42 5.29 -24.14
C ILE A 151 12.20 3.98 -24.35
N ASP A 152 13.26 3.75 -23.59
CA ASP A 152 14.08 2.54 -23.73
C ASP A 152 13.34 1.27 -23.29
N SER A 153 12.52 1.36 -22.24
CA SER A 153 11.62 0.28 -21.83
C SER A 153 10.60 -0.05 -22.92
N LEU A 154 9.97 0.97 -23.51
CA LEU A 154 9.04 0.79 -24.63
C LEU A 154 9.75 0.18 -25.84
N ARG A 155 10.96 0.63 -26.18
CA ARG A 155 11.76 0.05 -27.27
C ARG A 155 12.11 -1.42 -27.02
N THR A 156 12.42 -1.78 -25.78
CA THR A 156 12.74 -3.17 -25.40
C THR A 156 11.52 -4.09 -25.51
N GLN A 157 10.31 -3.56 -25.34
CA GLN A 157 9.07 -4.31 -25.50
C GLN A 157 8.67 -4.49 -26.97
N LEU A 158 9.24 -3.69 -27.90
CA LEU A 158 8.96 -3.84 -29.32
C LEU A 158 9.67 -5.07 -29.89
N PRO A 159 9.01 -5.87 -30.75
CA PRO A 159 9.65 -6.97 -31.44
C PRO A 159 10.80 -6.52 -32.36
N ASP A 160 11.77 -7.41 -32.58
CA ASP A 160 12.82 -7.21 -33.57
C ASP A 160 12.22 -6.92 -34.96
N ASN A 161 12.74 -5.90 -35.65
CA ASN A 161 12.25 -5.39 -36.94
C ASN A 161 10.83 -4.79 -36.94
N TYR A 162 10.33 -4.31 -35.79
CA TYR A 162 9.07 -3.57 -35.74
C TYR A 162 9.10 -2.33 -36.67
N ASN A 163 8.17 -2.29 -37.64
CA ASN A 163 8.01 -1.16 -38.57
C ASN A 163 6.70 -0.40 -38.26
N PRO A 164 6.77 0.79 -37.64
CA PRO A 164 5.59 1.56 -37.26
C PRO A 164 4.63 1.83 -38.43
N ASP A 165 5.17 2.14 -39.62
CA ASP A 165 4.36 2.51 -40.79
C ASP A 165 3.52 1.35 -41.31
N GLN A 166 3.96 0.11 -41.09
CA GLN A 166 3.21 -1.07 -41.49
C GLN A 166 2.07 -1.40 -40.54
N TRP A 167 2.22 -1.11 -39.25
CA TRP A 167 1.26 -1.51 -38.22
C TRP A 167 0.30 -0.41 -37.80
N LYS A 168 0.60 0.86 -38.13
CA LYS A 168 -0.19 2.03 -37.73
C LYS A 168 -1.64 1.99 -38.21
N ASP A 169 -1.86 1.53 -39.44
CA ASP A 169 -3.18 1.53 -40.08
C ASP A 169 -3.85 0.14 -40.05
N VAL A 170 -3.23 -0.84 -39.38
CA VAL A 170 -3.77 -2.20 -39.28
C VAL A 170 -4.86 -2.22 -38.21
N ASP A 171 -6.09 -2.55 -38.62
CA ASP A 171 -7.18 -2.78 -37.68
C ASP A 171 -7.02 -4.12 -36.95
N LEU A 172 -6.42 -4.05 -35.76
CA LEU A 172 -6.18 -5.20 -34.88
C LEU A 172 -7.47 -5.92 -34.51
N TYR A 173 -8.61 -5.21 -34.39
CA TYR A 173 -9.87 -5.81 -34.01
C TYR A 173 -10.36 -6.80 -35.06
N SER A 174 -10.40 -6.39 -36.33
CA SER A 174 -10.80 -7.27 -37.43
C SER A 174 -9.88 -8.49 -37.60
N LEU A 175 -8.56 -8.33 -37.38
CA LEU A 175 -7.63 -9.46 -37.42
C LEU A 175 -7.91 -10.44 -36.28
N HIS A 176 -8.11 -9.93 -35.07
CA HIS A 176 -8.39 -10.77 -33.91
C HIS A 176 -9.74 -11.49 -34.05
N GLU A 177 -10.75 -10.84 -34.62
CA GLU A 177 -12.04 -11.46 -34.92
C GLU A 177 -11.89 -12.63 -35.89
N LYS A 178 -11.09 -12.47 -36.96
CA LYS A 178 -10.80 -13.55 -37.92
C LYS A 178 -10.09 -14.73 -37.25
N VAL A 179 -9.10 -14.47 -36.40
CA VAL A 179 -8.39 -15.52 -35.65
C VAL A 179 -9.36 -16.25 -34.73
N ARG A 180 -10.18 -15.51 -33.98
CA ARG A 180 -11.19 -16.09 -33.08
C ARG A 180 -12.20 -16.94 -33.83
N ALA A 181 -12.73 -16.46 -34.94
CA ALA A 181 -13.67 -17.21 -35.77
C ALA A 181 -13.05 -18.52 -36.29
N ALA A 182 -11.77 -18.49 -36.69
CA ALA A 182 -11.04 -19.69 -37.10
C ALA A 182 -10.81 -20.67 -35.93
N GLN A 183 -10.48 -20.17 -34.73
CA GLN A 183 -10.33 -20.98 -33.53
C GLN A 183 -11.64 -21.65 -33.13
N ASP A 184 -12.75 -20.91 -33.09
CA ASP A 184 -14.08 -21.43 -32.77
C ASP A 184 -14.52 -22.50 -33.78
N HIS A 185 -14.21 -22.29 -35.07
CA HIS A 185 -14.48 -23.27 -36.12
C HIS A 185 -13.66 -24.56 -35.92
N ASN A 186 -12.36 -24.44 -35.63
CA ASN A 186 -11.51 -25.60 -35.38
C ASN A 186 -11.91 -26.36 -34.12
N GLN A 187 -12.33 -25.64 -33.07
CA GLN A 187 -12.87 -26.26 -31.85
C GLN A 187 -14.11 -27.10 -32.17
N ARG A 188 -15.07 -26.56 -32.93
CA ARG A 188 -16.26 -27.30 -33.36
C ARG A 188 -15.93 -28.55 -34.16
N ILE A 189 -14.92 -28.48 -35.04
CA ILE A 189 -14.44 -29.65 -35.78
C ILE A 189 -13.89 -30.70 -34.81
N SER A 190 -13.06 -30.31 -33.85
CA SER A 190 -12.47 -31.23 -32.88
C SER A 190 -13.52 -31.89 -31.98
N GLU A 191 -14.51 -31.14 -31.53
CA GLU A 191 -15.64 -31.66 -30.75
C GLU A 191 -16.47 -32.66 -31.56
N ALA A 192 -16.77 -32.33 -32.82
CA ALA A 192 -17.49 -33.21 -33.73
C ALA A 192 -16.71 -34.51 -34.00
N GLN A 193 -15.41 -34.41 -34.24
CA GLN A 193 -14.55 -35.57 -34.46
C GLN A 193 -14.51 -36.47 -33.23
N THR A 194 -14.31 -35.89 -32.05
CA THR A 194 -14.31 -36.64 -30.77
C THR A 194 -15.65 -37.34 -30.54
N PHE A 195 -16.75 -36.69 -30.91
CA PHE A 195 -18.08 -37.29 -30.82
C PHE A 195 -18.24 -38.47 -31.79
N ILE A 196 -17.83 -38.32 -33.05
CA ILE A 196 -17.90 -39.35 -34.09
C ILE A 196 -17.04 -40.56 -33.69
N ASP A 197 -15.80 -40.33 -33.28
CA ASP A 197 -14.87 -41.39 -32.88
C ASP A 197 -15.40 -42.17 -31.66
N GLY A 198 -16.03 -41.46 -30.71
CA GLY A 198 -16.66 -42.07 -29.54
C GLY A 198 -18.06 -42.65 -29.76
N PHE A 199 -18.67 -42.43 -30.94
CA PHE A 199 -20.08 -42.76 -31.18
C PHE A 199 -20.31 -44.28 -31.13
N ALA A 200 -19.46 -45.05 -31.81
CA ALA A 200 -19.57 -46.51 -31.85
C ALA A 200 -19.46 -47.13 -30.46
N VAL A 201 -18.54 -46.64 -29.64
CA VAL A 201 -18.34 -47.12 -28.26
C VAL A 201 -19.59 -46.85 -27.41
N LYS A 202 -20.12 -45.62 -27.46
CA LYS A 202 -21.36 -45.27 -26.74
C LYS A 202 -22.55 -46.14 -27.17
N GLN A 203 -22.66 -46.46 -28.46
CA GLN A 203 -23.72 -47.34 -28.95
C GLN A 203 -23.60 -48.76 -28.37
N VAL A 204 -22.39 -49.31 -28.31
CA VAL A 204 -22.13 -50.62 -27.67
C VAL A 204 -22.45 -50.57 -26.18
N GLU A 205 -22.05 -49.52 -25.47
CA GLU A 205 -22.35 -49.36 -24.04
C GLU A 205 -23.86 -49.30 -23.76
N ILE A 206 -24.60 -48.54 -24.57
CA ILE A 206 -26.07 -48.44 -24.48
C ILE A 206 -26.69 -49.81 -24.70
N ASN A 207 -26.31 -50.51 -25.77
CA ASN A 207 -26.84 -51.84 -26.06
C ASN A 207 -26.53 -52.82 -24.92
N ARG A 208 -25.28 -52.85 -24.44
CA ARG A 208 -24.86 -53.69 -23.32
C ARG A 208 -25.67 -53.42 -22.06
N LYS A 209 -25.96 -52.15 -21.76
CA LYS A 209 -26.79 -51.77 -20.60
C LYS A 209 -28.19 -52.37 -20.71
N TYR A 210 -28.84 -52.22 -21.86
CA TYR A 210 -30.20 -52.75 -22.05
C TYR A 210 -30.24 -54.27 -22.16
N ASP A 211 -29.22 -54.91 -22.76
CA ASP A 211 -29.10 -56.37 -22.80
C ASP A 211 -28.91 -56.97 -21.42
N LEU A 212 -28.10 -56.32 -20.57
CA LEU A 212 -27.95 -56.72 -19.17
C LEU A 212 -29.26 -56.57 -18.40
N SER A 213 -29.96 -55.44 -18.55
CA SER A 213 -31.27 -55.22 -17.92
C SER A 213 -32.32 -56.25 -18.35
N LYS A 214 -32.32 -56.66 -19.63
CA LYS A 214 -33.19 -57.75 -20.11
C LYS A 214 -32.81 -59.07 -19.45
N LYS A 215 -31.51 -59.39 -19.42
CA LYS A 215 -31.02 -60.64 -18.84
C LYS A 215 -31.37 -60.76 -17.36
N THR A 216 -31.12 -59.71 -16.57
CA THR A 216 -31.48 -59.70 -15.14
C THR A 216 -32.97 -59.87 -14.94
N ARG A 217 -33.81 -59.24 -15.78
CA ARG A 217 -35.26 -59.40 -15.68
C ARG A 217 -35.72 -60.83 -15.98
N VAL A 218 -35.13 -61.47 -16.99
CA VAL A 218 -35.41 -62.87 -17.32
C VAL A 218 -34.95 -63.80 -16.20
N GLU A 219 -33.78 -63.55 -15.60
CA GLU A 219 -33.28 -64.32 -14.45
C GLU A 219 -34.23 -64.20 -13.25
N GLU A 220 -34.61 -62.98 -12.85
CA GLU A 220 -35.60 -62.71 -11.79
C GLU A 220 -36.94 -63.44 -12.04
N ASP A 221 -37.48 -63.32 -13.26
CA ASP A 221 -38.73 -63.97 -13.63
C ASP A 221 -38.59 -65.49 -13.62
N SER A 222 -37.44 -66.03 -14.04
CA SER A 222 -37.18 -67.48 -14.04
C SER A 222 -37.02 -68.08 -12.64
N GLU A 223 -36.35 -67.36 -11.72
CA GLU A 223 -36.25 -67.74 -10.31
C GLU A 223 -37.64 -67.76 -9.69
N ARG A 224 -38.45 -66.72 -9.95
CA ARG A 224 -39.82 -66.65 -9.44
C ARG A 224 -40.70 -67.78 -9.98
N VAL A 225 -40.55 -68.14 -11.25
CA VAL A 225 -41.24 -69.31 -11.84
C VAL A 225 -40.80 -70.60 -11.16
N ALA A 226 -39.50 -70.79 -10.90
CA ALA A 226 -38.98 -71.98 -10.23
C ALA A 226 -39.53 -72.11 -8.79
N GLU A 227 -39.57 -71.01 -8.03
CA GLU A 227 -40.19 -70.96 -6.69
C GLU A 227 -41.65 -71.40 -6.73
N ILE A 228 -42.45 -70.83 -7.64
CA ILE A 228 -43.86 -71.17 -7.81
C ILE A 228 -44.01 -72.65 -8.21
N MET A 229 -43.13 -73.17 -9.07
CA MET A 229 -43.15 -74.59 -9.44
C MET A 229 -42.84 -75.51 -8.24
N GLU A 230 -41.91 -75.12 -7.37
CA GLU A 230 -41.61 -75.87 -6.14
C GLU A 230 -42.82 -75.86 -5.19
N GLU A 231 -43.46 -74.71 -4.99
CA GLU A 231 -44.71 -74.61 -4.22
C GLU A 231 -45.82 -75.50 -4.80
N ILE A 232 -46.03 -75.48 -6.12
CA ILE A 232 -46.99 -76.36 -6.80
C ILE A 232 -46.65 -77.83 -6.53
N SER A 233 -45.37 -78.21 -6.53
CA SER A 233 -44.95 -79.59 -6.28
C SER A 233 -45.27 -80.04 -4.85
N LYS A 234 -45.03 -79.18 -3.85
CA LYS A 234 -45.38 -79.41 -2.45
C LYS A 234 -46.88 -79.56 -2.28
N LEU A 235 -47.66 -78.62 -2.82
CA LEU A 235 -49.12 -78.68 -2.79
C LEU A 235 -49.68 -79.94 -3.47
N LYS A 236 -49.09 -80.38 -4.59
CA LYS A 236 -49.46 -81.66 -5.23
C LYS A 236 -49.15 -82.87 -4.36
N ALA A 237 -48.01 -82.90 -3.66
CA ALA A 237 -47.67 -83.97 -2.75
C ALA A 237 -48.61 -84.02 -1.53
N GLU A 238 -48.99 -82.85 -1.00
CA GLU A 238 -50.00 -82.74 0.06
C GLU A 238 -51.36 -83.28 -0.40
N LEU A 239 -51.83 -82.89 -1.59
CA LEU A 239 -53.04 -83.43 -2.19
C LEU A 239 -53.00 -84.96 -2.30
N ALA A 240 -51.91 -85.53 -2.82
CA ALA A 240 -51.75 -86.98 -2.93
C ALA A 240 -51.74 -87.68 -1.56
N SER A 241 -51.18 -87.05 -0.52
CA SER A 241 -51.21 -87.57 0.84
C SER A 241 -52.64 -87.58 1.41
N ILE A 242 -53.42 -86.52 1.16
CA ILE A 242 -54.83 -86.44 1.55
C ILE A 242 -55.64 -87.51 0.85
N ASP A 243 -55.46 -87.67 -0.47
CA ASP A 243 -56.14 -88.71 -1.26
C ASP A 243 -55.80 -90.12 -0.76
N GLY A 244 -54.53 -90.38 -0.43
CA GLY A 244 -54.09 -91.65 0.16
C GLY A 244 -54.76 -91.94 1.50
N LYS A 245 -54.76 -90.96 2.41
CA LYS A 245 -55.45 -91.07 3.72
C LYS A 245 -56.96 -91.28 3.55
N GLN A 246 -57.57 -90.59 2.58
CA GLN A 246 -58.98 -90.75 2.26
C GLN A 246 -59.27 -92.17 1.75
N SER A 247 -58.45 -92.69 0.83
CA SER A 247 -58.60 -94.06 0.32
C SER A 247 -58.41 -95.11 1.43
N GLU A 248 -57.45 -94.92 2.33
CA GLU A 248 -57.23 -95.82 3.46
C GLU A 248 -58.40 -95.77 4.45
N ALA A 249 -58.90 -94.58 4.79
CA ALA A 249 -60.08 -94.41 5.63
C ALA A 249 -61.31 -95.07 5.02
N LEU A 250 -61.55 -94.91 3.71
CA LEU A 250 -62.64 -95.60 3.00
C LEU A 250 -62.46 -97.11 3.02
N GLY A 251 -61.24 -97.62 2.84
CA GLY A 251 -60.93 -99.05 2.93
C GLY A 251 -61.16 -99.63 4.32
N GLN A 252 -60.78 -98.91 5.38
CA GLN A 252 -61.06 -99.29 6.77
C GLN A 252 -62.56 -99.30 7.06
N ILE A 253 -63.30 -98.28 6.60
CA ILE A 253 -64.77 -98.24 6.72
C ILE A 253 -65.41 -99.46 6.04
N GLU A 254 -64.95 -99.85 4.86
CA GLU A 254 -65.44 -101.04 4.14
C GLU A 254 -65.07 -102.37 4.85
N LEU A 255 -63.88 -102.46 5.44
CA LEU A 255 -63.47 -103.61 6.26
C LEU A 255 -64.31 -103.74 7.52
N SER A 256 -64.53 -102.64 8.25
CA SER A 256 -65.44 -102.59 9.39
C SER A 256 -66.85 -102.99 8.98
N ARG A 257 -67.36 -102.46 7.86
CA ARG A 257 -68.67 -102.86 7.30
C ARG A 257 -68.75 -104.37 7.04
N LYS A 258 -67.70 -104.96 6.44
CA LYS A 258 -67.65 -106.43 6.21
C LYS A 258 -67.59 -107.23 7.51
N ALA A 259 -66.82 -106.78 8.50
CA ALA A 259 -66.74 -107.43 9.80
C ALA A 259 -68.09 -107.39 10.54
N ASP A 260 -68.77 -106.24 10.52
CA ASP A 260 -70.11 -106.07 11.10
C ASP A 260 -71.16 -106.92 10.38
N LEU A 261 -71.10 -107.02 9.04
CA LEU A 261 -71.98 -107.90 8.28
C LEU A 261 -71.72 -109.39 8.58
N LYS A 262 -70.45 -109.78 8.75
CA LYS A 262 -70.08 -111.16 9.07
C LYS A 262 -70.51 -111.54 10.49
N SER A 263 -70.35 -110.65 11.47
CA SER A 263 -70.84 -110.89 12.83
C SER A 263 -72.37 -110.97 12.87
N LEU A 264 -73.06 -110.19 12.03
CA LEU A 264 -74.51 -110.29 11.84
C LEU A 264 -74.91 -111.64 11.21
N ASP A 265 -74.17 -112.14 10.21
CA ASP A 265 -74.40 -113.46 9.62
C ASP A 265 -74.14 -114.59 10.62
N GLU A 266 -73.07 -114.51 11.41
CA GLU A 266 -72.75 -115.48 12.47
C GLU A 266 -73.85 -115.50 13.55
N THR A 267 -74.29 -114.34 14.04
CA THR A 267 -75.41 -114.26 14.98
C THR A 267 -76.73 -114.73 14.39
N MET A 268 -76.98 -114.52 13.09
CA MET A 268 -78.16 -115.05 12.40
C MET A 268 -78.09 -116.58 12.27
N LYS A 269 -76.90 -117.13 12.01
CA LYS A 269 -76.64 -118.57 11.98
C LYS A 269 -76.84 -119.22 13.36
N GLU A 270 -76.27 -118.65 14.43
CA GLU A 270 -76.50 -119.12 15.80
C GLU A 270 -78.00 -119.14 16.16
N ARG A 271 -78.74 -118.08 15.80
CA ARG A 271 -80.19 -118.04 16.03
C ARG A 271 -80.97 -119.08 15.21
N LYS A 272 -80.51 -119.41 14.00
CA LYS A 272 -81.10 -120.50 13.19
C LYS A 272 -80.78 -121.88 13.77
N ASP A 273 -79.57 -122.09 14.26
CA ASP A 273 -79.16 -123.35 14.90
C ASP A 273 -79.92 -123.58 16.21
N PHE A 274 -80.34 -122.52 16.92
CA PHE A 274 -81.26 -122.62 18.07
C PHE A 274 -82.72 -122.96 17.71
N LEU A 275 -83.12 -122.76 16.45
CA LEU A 275 -84.49 -123.02 15.95
C LEU A 275 -84.64 -124.42 15.33
N SER A 276 -83.55 -125.20 15.21
CA SER A 276 -83.52 -126.57 14.66
C SER A 276 -83.33 -127.61 15.77
#